data_AF-A0A2K5QB88-F1
#
_entry.id   AF-A0A2K5QB88-F1
#
_cell.length_a   1.000
_cell.length_b   1.000
_cell.length_c   1.000
_cell.angle_alpha   90.00
_cell.angle_beta   90.00
_cell.angle_gamma   90.00
#
_symmetry.space_group_name_H-M   'P 1'
#
loop_
_entity.id
_entity.type
_entity.pdbx_description
1 polymer ?
#
loop_
_entity_poly.entity_id
_entity_poly.type
_entity_poly.pdbx_seq_one_letter_code
_entity_poly.pdbx_strand_id
1 'polypeptide(L)'
;MAGAEWTSLEESLEKHLPLLDLQEVKRVLYGKELRKLDLPREAFEAASKEDFELQGYAFEAAEEQLRQPRIVHVGLVQNRTPLPTDAPVAEQVSALHKRIKSIVEVAAMCGVNIICFQEAWRTPAYLLSCFSHMVLNPFTPLPSLSLPGPSPWQLTLAFVIPSSWCPVRS
;
A
#
# COMPACT_ATOMS: atom_id res chain seq x y z
N MET A 1 14.79 -30.01 7.95
CA MET A 1 15.40 -28.71 8.27
C MET A 1 14.56 -27.66 7.59
N ALA A 2 13.87 -26.79 8.34
CA ALA A 2 13.19 -25.66 7.74
C ALA A 2 14.26 -24.79 7.08
N GLY A 3 14.27 -24.72 5.75
CA GLY A 3 15.15 -23.80 5.02
C GLY A 3 14.87 -22.38 5.53
N ALA A 4 15.90 -21.53 5.54
CA ALA A 4 15.75 -20.13 5.91
C ALA A 4 14.50 -19.55 5.22
N GLU A 5 13.57 -19.03 6.03
CA GLU A 5 12.33 -18.43 5.50
C GLU A 5 12.72 -17.31 4.53
N TRP A 6 12.09 -17.31 3.36
CA TRP A 6 12.30 -16.29 2.35
C TRP A 6 11.61 -15.00 2.80
N THR A 7 12.37 -13.94 3.09
CA THR A 7 11.82 -12.65 3.54
C THR A 7 11.40 -11.78 2.35
N SER A 8 12.34 -11.49 1.45
CA SER A 8 12.14 -10.64 0.28
C SER A 8 13.08 -11.02 -0.85
N LEU A 9 12.71 -10.59 -2.07
CA LEU A 9 13.55 -10.79 -3.25
C LEU A 9 14.86 -10.02 -3.11
N GLU A 10 14.77 -8.79 -2.63
CA GLU A 10 15.87 -7.84 -2.48
C GLU A 10 16.93 -8.38 -1.52
N GLU A 11 16.51 -8.85 -0.34
CA GLU A 11 17.42 -9.41 0.66
C GLU A 11 18.10 -10.68 0.16
N SER A 12 17.37 -11.52 -0.57
CA SER A 12 17.93 -12.73 -1.17
C SER A 12 18.99 -12.40 -2.23
N LEU A 13 18.69 -11.46 -3.13
CA LEU A 13 19.64 -11.02 -4.16
C LEU A 13 20.92 -10.44 -3.53
N GLU A 14 20.79 -9.59 -2.51
CA GLU A 14 21.92 -8.95 -1.83
C GLU A 14 22.81 -9.94 -1.05
N LYS A 15 22.23 -11.01 -0.50
CA LYS A 15 22.99 -12.03 0.23
C LYS A 15 23.77 -12.98 -0.67
N HIS A 16 23.27 -13.24 -1.88
CA HIS A 16 23.76 -14.35 -2.71
C HIS A 16 24.52 -13.93 -3.96
N LEU A 17 24.41 -12.67 -4.40
CA LEU A 17 25.08 -12.17 -5.60
C LEU A 17 26.25 -11.23 -5.28
N PRO A 18 27.37 -11.31 -6.03
CA PRO A 18 28.42 -10.32 -5.95
C PRO A 18 27.94 -8.97 -6.49
N LEU A 19 28.55 -7.87 -6.05
CA LEU A 19 28.07 -6.50 -6.32
C LEU A 19 27.86 -6.17 -7.81
N LEU A 20 28.74 -6.64 -8.69
CA LEU A 20 28.65 -6.39 -10.13
C LEU A 20 27.43 -7.09 -10.75
N ASP A 21 27.24 -8.37 -10.41
CA ASP A 21 26.09 -9.14 -10.90
C ASP A 21 24.79 -8.64 -10.28
N LEU A 22 24.81 -8.24 -9.00
CA LEU A 22 23.67 -7.64 -8.32
C LEU A 22 23.20 -6.37 -9.04
N GLN A 23 24.12 -5.48 -9.41
CA GLN A 23 23.79 -4.25 -10.14
C GLN A 23 23.15 -4.57 -11.49
N GLU A 24 23.72 -5.52 -12.24
CA GLU A 24 23.19 -5.89 -13.55
C GLU A 24 21.83 -6.58 -13.45
N VAL A 25 21.64 -7.45 -12.46
CA VAL A 25 20.34 -8.10 -12.18
C VAL A 25 19.29 -7.07 -11.77
N LYS A 26 19.62 -6.14 -10.86
CA LYS A 26 18.71 -5.05 -10.48
C LYS A 26 18.40 -4.15 -11.68
N ARG A 27 19.38 -3.90 -12.56
CA ARG A 27 19.21 -3.13 -13.79
C ARG A 27 18.21 -3.77 -14.74
N VAL A 28 18.25 -5.09 -14.87
CA VAL A 28 17.34 -5.85 -15.74
C VAL A 28 15.94 -5.98 -15.13
N LEU A 29 15.83 -6.25 -13.82
CA LEU A 29 14.55 -6.47 -13.14
C LEU A 29 13.75 -5.18 -12.90
N TYR A 30 14.42 -4.14 -12.40
CA TYR A 30 13.77 -2.90 -11.95
C TYR A 30 14.07 -1.70 -12.87
N GLY A 31 15.06 -1.81 -13.75
CA GLY A 31 15.51 -0.71 -14.59
C GLY A 31 16.57 0.15 -13.88
N LYS A 32 16.39 1.47 -13.85
CA LYS A 32 17.36 2.38 -13.24
C LYS A 32 17.34 2.24 -11.71
N GLU A 33 18.50 2.15 -11.08
CA GLU A 33 18.61 2.22 -9.62
C GLU A 33 18.13 3.58 -9.11
N LEU A 34 17.22 3.55 -8.13
CA LEU A 34 16.59 4.74 -7.58
C LEU A 34 17.41 5.27 -6.40
N ARG A 35 17.47 6.59 -6.29
CA ARG A 35 18.08 7.25 -5.13
C ARG A 35 17.20 7.05 -3.90
N LYS A 36 17.78 6.55 -2.81
CA LYS A 36 17.10 6.49 -1.50
C LYS A 36 16.91 7.90 -0.96
N LEU A 37 15.73 8.18 -0.40
CA LEU A 37 15.42 9.45 0.23
C LEU A 37 15.93 9.48 1.67
N ASP A 38 16.51 10.61 2.05
CA ASP A 38 16.89 10.88 3.44
C ASP A 38 15.64 11.29 4.23
N LEU A 39 14.97 10.29 4.81
CA LEU A 39 13.77 10.52 5.61
C LEU A 39 14.12 10.98 7.04
N PRO A 40 13.26 11.77 7.71
CA PRO A 40 13.50 12.22 9.07
C PRO A 40 13.71 11.06 10.05
N ARG A 41 14.67 11.20 10.95
CA ARG A 41 14.96 10.17 11.98
C ARG A 41 13.74 9.86 12.86
N GLU A 42 12.97 10.90 13.21
CA GLU A 42 11.74 10.77 13.99
C GLU A 42 10.72 9.84 13.31
N ALA A 43 10.65 9.86 11.97
CA ALA A 43 9.76 9.00 11.20
C ALA A 43 10.19 7.52 11.28
N PHE A 44 11.50 7.24 11.25
CA PHE A 44 12.02 5.88 11.44
C PHE A 44 11.78 5.36 12.87
N GLU A 45 11.96 6.21 13.88
CA GLU A 45 11.70 5.84 15.28
C GLU A 45 10.21 5.55 15.51
N ALA A 46 9.33 6.37 14.94
CA ALA A 46 7.88 6.15 14.99
C ALA A 46 7.46 4.88 14.23
N ALA A 47 8.00 4.65 13.03
CA ALA A 47 7.73 3.44 12.25
C ALA A 47 8.18 2.16 12.96
N SER A 48 9.37 2.20 13.59
CA SER A 48 9.89 1.07 14.37
C SER A 48 9.03 0.80 15.61
N LYS A 49 8.58 1.83 16.32
CA LYS A 49 7.68 1.69 17.47
C LYS A 49 6.33 1.09 17.09
N GLU A 50 5.79 1.50 15.95
CA GLU A 50 4.52 1.02 15.43
C GLU A 50 4.68 -0.26 14.59
N ASP A 51 5.87 -0.85 14.50
CA ASP A 51 6.13 -2.12 13.82
C ASP A 51 5.67 -2.12 12.33
N PHE A 52 6.20 -1.18 11.54
CA PHE A 52 6.11 -1.24 10.08
C PHE A 52 7.38 -0.77 9.39
N GLU A 53 7.59 -1.26 8.16
CA GLU A 53 8.71 -0.86 7.33
C GLU A 53 8.48 0.51 6.70
N LEU A 54 9.49 1.38 6.75
CA LEU A 54 9.51 2.69 6.11
C LEU A 54 10.65 2.74 5.09
N GLN A 55 10.31 2.95 3.82
CA GLN A 55 11.27 3.12 2.73
C GLN A 55 10.91 4.37 1.92
N GLY A 56 11.92 5.04 1.37
CA GLY A 56 11.73 6.24 0.55
C GLY A 56 12.65 6.22 -0.67
N TYR A 57 12.07 6.45 -1.85
CA TYR A 57 12.80 6.45 -3.12
C TYR A 57 12.42 7.66 -3.97
N ALA A 58 13.40 8.21 -4.70
CA ALA A 58 13.21 9.33 -5.59
C ALA A 58 13.19 8.87 -7.06
N PHE A 59 12.14 9.27 -7.77
CA PHE A 59 12.09 9.22 -9.23
C PHE A 59 12.41 10.62 -9.77
N GLU A 60 13.57 10.75 -10.40
CA GLU A 60 14.04 12.03 -10.92
C GLU A 60 13.84 12.11 -12.44
N ALA A 61 13.38 13.27 -12.90
CA ALA A 61 13.30 13.61 -14.31
C ALA A 61 14.46 14.55 -14.68
N ALA A 62 14.81 14.61 -15.96
CA ALA A 62 15.77 15.60 -16.45
C ALA A 62 15.22 17.02 -16.29
N GLU A 63 16.09 17.98 -16.01
CA GLU A 63 15.70 19.37 -15.87
C GLU A 63 15.15 19.92 -17.20
N GLU A 64 13.93 20.46 -17.16
CA GLU A 64 13.34 21.16 -18.28
C GLU A 64 13.77 22.64 -18.26
N GLN A 65 14.15 23.21 -19.41
CA GLN A 65 14.61 24.60 -19.49
C GLN A 65 13.52 25.64 -19.14
N LEU A 66 12.26 25.31 -19.45
CA LEU A 66 11.14 26.26 -19.35
C LEU A 66 10.19 25.96 -18.19
N ARG A 67 10.16 24.71 -17.70
CA ARG A 67 9.24 24.30 -16.64
C ARG A 67 9.99 24.05 -15.35
N GLN A 68 9.47 24.64 -14.28
CA GLN A 68 9.95 24.35 -12.94
C GLN A 68 9.60 22.90 -12.54
N PRO A 69 10.46 22.23 -11.75
CA PRO A 69 10.18 20.89 -11.24
C PRO A 69 8.87 20.83 -10.46
N ARG A 70 8.07 19.80 -10.72
CA ARG A 70 6.83 19.52 -9.98
C ARG A 70 7.05 18.31 -9.08
N ILE A 71 7.61 18.58 -7.91
CA ILE A 71 7.96 17.54 -6.94
C ILE A 71 6.73 17.22 -6.10
N VAL A 72 6.37 15.93 -6.04
CA VAL A 72 5.25 15.42 -5.23
C VAL A 72 5.71 14.16 -4.52
N HIS A 73 5.49 14.10 -3.21
CA HIS A 73 5.71 12.90 -2.41
C HIS A 73 4.43 12.08 -2.31
N VAL A 74 4.52 10.81 -2.67
CA VAL A 74 3.41 9.87 -2.62
C VAL A 74 3.72 8.78 -1.60
N GLY A 75 2.78 8.52 -0.69
CA GLY A 75 2.84 7.46 0.29
C GLY A 75 1.97 6.27 -0.12
N LEU A 76 2.55 5.08 -0.14
CA LEU A 76 1.83 3.84 -0.40
C LEU A 76 1.81 3.01 0.89
N VAL A 77 0.62 2.60 1.31
CA VAL A 77 0.42 1.87 2.56
C VAL A 77 -0.09 0.47 2.28
N GLN A 78 0.69 -0.51 2.73
CA GLN A 78 0.32 -1.93 2.78
C GLN A 78 0.30 -2.37 4.24
N ASN A 79 -0.79 -2.99 4.69
CA ASN A 79 -0.96 -3.41 6.07
C ASN A 79 -1.69 -4.75 6.19
N ARG A 80 -1.37 -5.51 7.23
CA ARG A 80 -2.15 -6.70 7.61
C ARG A 80 -3.36 -6.32 8.48
N THR A 81 -4.32 -7.22 8.55
CA THR A 81 -5.44 -7.12 9.51
C THR A 81 -4.91 -7.29 10.94
N PRO A 82 -5.14 -6.31 11.84
CA PRO A 82 -4.57 -6.32 13.19
C PRO A 82 -5.26 -7.30 14.15
N LEU A 83 -6.50 -7.68 13.87
CA LEU A 83 -7.31 -8.58 14.68
C LEU A 83 -7.67 -9.85 13.89
N PRO A 84 -7.96 -10.98 14.57
CA PRO A 84 -8.45 -12.18 13.91
C PRO A 84 -9.79 -11.92 13.22
N THR A 85 -10.06 -12.67 12.16
CA THR A 85 -11.26 -12.52 11.33
C THR A 85 -12.58 -12.78 12.07
N ASP A 86 -12.52 -13.46 13.20
CA ASP A 86 -13.69 -13.83 14.01
C ASP A 86 -14.06 -12.75 15.04
N ALA A 87 -13.25 -11.70 15.18
CA ALA A 87 -13.56 -10.56 16.04
C ALA A 87 -14.76 -9.75 15.50
N PRO A 88 -15.49 -9.00 16.35
CA PRO A 88 -16.57 -8.15 15.90
C PRO A 88 -16.12 -7.14 14.83
N VAL A 89 -16.91 -6.98 13.77
CA VAL A 89 -16.59 -6.07 12.64
C VAL A 89 -16.26 -4.65 13.12
N ALA A 90 -17.03 -4.13 14.08
CA ALA A 90 -16.81 -2.79 14.62
C ALA A 90 -15.41 -2.65 15.25
N GLU A 91 -14.93 -3.69 15.94
CA GLU A 91 -13.59 -3.70 16.54
C GLU A 91 -12.50 -3.84 15.48
N GLN A 92 -12.72 -4.67 14.47
CA GLN A 92 -11.79 -4.83 13.34
C GLN A 92 -11.61 -3.51 12.57
N VAL A 93 -12.71 -2.82 12.26
CA VAL A 93 -12.69 -1.51 11.58
C VAL A 93 -11.99 -0.47 12.46
N SER A 94 -12.30 -0.43 13.76
CA SER A 94 -11.65 0.49 14.69
C SER A 94 -10.14 0.24 14.80
N ALA A 95 -9.72 -1.02 14.87
CA ALA A 95 -8.32 -1.40 14.92
C ALA A 95 -7.57 -1.02 13.62
N LEU A 96 -8.19 -1.22 12.46
CA LEU A 96 -7.66 -0.76 11.17
C LEU A 96 -7.51 0.76 11.13
N HIS A 97 -8.53 1.51 11.57
CA HIS A 97 -8.44 2.97 11.63
C HIS A 97 -7.31 3.44 12.54
N LYS A 98 -7.12 2.84 13.72
CA LYS A 98 -6.00 3.16 14.63
C LYS A 98 -4.65 2.88 13.95
N ARG A 99 -4.52 1.73 13.30
CA ARG A 99 -3.29 1.36 12.57
C ARG A 99 -2.97 2.35 11.45
N ILE A 100 -3.96 2.68 10.62
CA ILE A 100 -3.79 3.62 9.51
C ILE A 100 -3.50 5.03 10.03
N LYS A 101 -4.10 5.45 11.15
CA LYS A 101 -3.79 6.73 11.78
C LYS A 101 -2.29 6.85 12.11
N SER A 102 -1.71 5.85 12.78
CA SER A 102 -0.26 5.85 13.10
C SER A 102 0.60 5.96 11.83
N ILE A 103 0.25 5.24 10.77
CA ILE A 103 0.98 5.26 9.50
C ILE A 103 0.86 6.63 8.82
N VAL A 104 -0.34 7.23 8.81
CA VAL A 104 -0.59 8.56 8.24
C VAL A 104 0.20 9.64 8.98
N GLU A 105 0.32 9.54 10.31
CA GLU A 105 1.14 10.47 11.10
C GLU A 105 2.61 10.41 10.68
N VAL A 106 3.17 9.21 10.47
CA VAL A 106 4.55 9.05 9.96
C VAL A 106 4.68 9.54 8.52
N ALA A 107 3.71 9.25 7.64
CA ALA A 107 3.70 9.77 6.28
C ALA A 107 3.69 11.30 6.24
N ALA A 108 2.97 11.95 7.17
CA ALA A 108 2.97 13.40 7.31
C ALA A 108 4.34 13.94 7.73
N MET A 109 5.04 13.26 8.66
CA MET A 109 6.43 13.61 9.02
C MET A 109 7.38 13.53 7.82
N CYS A 110 7.17 12.58 6.92
CA CYS A 110 7.93 12.43 5.67
C CYS A 110 7.54 13.44 4.57
N GLY A 111 6.59 14.34 4.81
CA GLY A 111 6.16 15.35 3.84
C GLY A 111 5.37 14.78 2.65
N VAL A 112 4.64 13.68 2.85
CA VAL A 112 3.77 13.07 1.83
C VAL A 112 2.62 14.01 1.47
N ASN A 113 2.40 14.24 0.17
CA ASN A 113 1.30 15.05 -0.34
C ASN A 113 0.05 14.22 -0.64
N ILE A 114 0.24 13.00 -1.16
CA ILE A 114 -0.83 12.10 -1.57
C ILE A 114 -0.56 10.74 -0.92
N ILE A 115 -1.55 10.19 -0.21
CA ILE A 115 -1.43 8.87 0.40
C ILE A 115 -2.50 7.92 -0.15
N CYS A 116 -2.10 6.70 -0.48
CA CYS A 116 -2.97 5.66 -1.00
C CYS A 116 -2.92 4.41 -0.11
N PHE A 117 -4.08 3.78 0.09
CA PHE A 117 -4.24 2.54 0.87
C PHE A 117 -4.55 1.38 -0.07
N GLN A 118 -4.26 0.16 0.39
CA GLN A 118 -4.65 -1.07 -0.31
C GLN A 118 -6.18 -1.16 -0.53
N GLU A 119 -6.58 -1.93 -1.53
CA GLU A 119 -7.99 -2.16 -1.83
C GLU A 119 -8.74 -2.69 -0.59
N ALA A 120 -9.98 -2.22 -0.43
CA ALA A 120 -10.87 -2.64 0.65
C ALA A 120 -10.25 -2.58 2.05
N TRP A 121 -9.32 -1.65 2.31
CA TRP A 121 -8.59 -1.53 3.57
C TRP A 121 -9.46 -1.37 4.83
N ARG A 122 -10.72 -0.93 4.70
CA ARG A 122 -11.72 -0.84 5.80
C ARG A 122 -12.52 -2.12 6.01
N THR A 123 -12.46 -3.04 5.06
CA THR A 123 -13.30 -4.23 5.03
C THR A 123 -12.46 -5.44 5.42
N PRO A 124 -12.85 -6.18 6.46
CA PRO A 124 -12.27 -7.49 6.76
C PRO A 124 -12.27 -8.41 5.54
N ALA A 125 -11.16 -9.11 5.28
CA ALA A 125 -10.99 -9.93 4.09
C ALA A 125 -12.11 -10.98 3.89
N TYR A 126 -12.68 -11.50 4.99
CA TYR A 126 -13.78 -12.47 4.93
C TYR A 126 -15.09 -11.85 4.40
N LEU A 127 -15.35 -10.56 4.66
CA LEU A 127 -16.53 -9.89 4.12
C LEU A 127 -16.44 -9.72 2.60
N LEU A 128 -15.22 -9.55 2.08
CA LEU A 128 -14.98 -9.53 0.63
C LEU A 128 -15.30 -10.90 0.01
N SER A 129 -14.85 -12.00 0.63
CA SER A 129 -15.15 -13.35 0.12
C SER A 129 -16.65 -13.68 0.22
N CYS A 130 -17.32 -13.25 1.29
CA CYS A 130 -18.77 -13.39 1.43
C CYS A 130 -19.52 -12.59 0.36
N PHE A 131 -19.09 -11.36 0.04
CA PHE A 131 -19.70 -10.57 -1.03
C PHE A 131 -19.52 -11.23 -2.40
N SER A 132 -18.32 -11.72 -2.72
CA SER A 132 -18.08 -12.48 -3.96
C SER A 132 -18.91 -13.77 -4.01
N HIS A 133 -19.03 -14.49 -2.89
CA HIS A 133 -19.86 -15.68 -2.83
C HIS A 133 -21.36 -15.36 -2.96
N MET A 134 -21.81 -14.21 -2.44
CA MET A 134 -23.20 -13.77 -2.53
C MET A 134 -23.58 -13.26 -3.93
N VAL A 135 -22.64 -12.62 -4.64
CA VAL A 135 -22.79 -12.23 -6.06
C VAL A 135 -22.84 -13.48 -6.95
N LEU A 136 -22.11 -14.54 -6.61
CA LEU A 136 -22.11 -15.82 -7.34
C LEU A 136 -23.25 -16.77 -6.90
N ASN A 137 -23.79 -16.62 -5.69
CA ASN A 137 -24.85 -17.47 -5.12
C ASN A 137 -25.87 -16.63 -4.31
N PRO A 138 -26.90 -16.07 -4.98
CA PRO A 138 -27.86 -15.12 -4.38
C PRO A 138 -28.83 -15.74 -3.35
N PHE A 139 -28.84 -17.07 -3.19
CA PHE A 139 -29.71 -17.78 -2.25
C PHE A 139 -29.06 -18.10 -0.89
N THR A 140 -27.85 -17.62 -0.64
CA THR A 140 -27.20 -17.80 0.67
C THR A 140 -27.76 -16.79 1.69
N PRO A 141 -28.25 -17.25 2.87
CA PRO A 141 -28.80 -16.35 3.88
C PRO A 141 -27.69 -15.47 4.45
N LEU A 142 -27.95 -14.16 4.51
CA LEU A 142 -27.08 -13.20 5.17
C LEU A 142 -26.89 -13.60 6.65
N PRO A 143 -25.65 -13.71 7.15
CA PRO A 143 -25.45 -13.54 8.59
C PRO A 143 -25.91 -12.13 8.94
N SER A 144 -26.63 -11.97 10.06
CA SER A 144 -27.16 -10.68 10.53
C SER A 144 -26.03 -9.74 10.94
N LEU A 145 -25.36 -9.15 9.96
CA LEU A 145 -24.36 -8.12 10.13
C LEU A 145 -25.09 -6.78 10.27
N SER A 146 -25.31 -6.37 11.51
CA SER A 146 -25.58 -4.96 11.80
C SER A 146 -24.29 -4.18 11.58
N LEU A 147 -24.07 -3.73 10.34
CA LEU A 147 -23.06 -2.73 10.08
C LEU A 147 -23.48 -1.45 10.82
N PRO A 148 -22.67 -0.90 11.74
CA PRO A 148 -22.95 0.43 12.27
C PRO A 148 -23.01 1.39 11.09
N GLY A 149 -24.09 2.18 11.02
CA GLY A 149 -24.38 3.09 9.91
C GLY A 149 -23.20 4.03 9.60
N PRO A 150 -23.11 4.53 8.36
CA PRO A 150 -21.92 5.25 7.90
C PRO A 150 -21.74 6.56 8.67
N SER A 151 -20.56 6.73 9.29
CA SER A 151 -20.07 8.07 9.67
C SER A 151 -19.83 8.92 8.40
N PRO A 152 -19.96 10.26 8.45
CA PRO A 152 -20.25 11.14 7.30
C PRO A 152 -19.20 11.24 6.18
N TRP A 153 -18.09 10.50 6.24
CA TRP A 153 -17.04 10.54 5.22
C TRP A 153 -17.34 9.50 4.13
N GLN A 154 -18.39 9.77 3.34
CA GLN A 154 -18.65 9.08 2.07
C GLN A 154 -17.56 9.50 1.06
N LEU A 155 -16.50 8.70 0.95
CA LEU A 155 -15.83 8.55 -0.35
C LEU A 155 -16.69 7.60 -1.16
N THR A 156 -17.59 8.19 -1.94
CA THR A 156 -18.29 7.52 -3.02
C THR A 156 -17.24 6.82 -3.88
N LEU A 157 -17.30 5.49 -3.95
CA LEU A 157 -16.55 4.69 -4.93
C LEU A 157 -17.09 5.09 -6.31
N ALA A 158 -16.55 6.16 -6.89
CA ALA A 158 -16.73 6.48 -8.28
C ALA A 158 -15.84 5.50 -9.06
N PHE A 159 -16.43 4.44 -9.61
CA PHE A 159 -15.85 3.74 -10.74
C PHE A 159 -15.72 4.75 -11.88
N VAL A 160 -14.54 5.36 -12.05
CA VAL A 160 -14.18 5.99 -13.31
C VAL A 160 -13.65 4.87 -14.20
N ILE A 161 -14.53 4.29 -15.02
CA ILE A 161 -14.13 3.47 -16.16
C ILE A 161 -13.41 4.43 -17.12
N PRO A 162 -12.12 4.22 -17.46
CA PRO A 162 -11.47 5.03 -18.47
C PRO A 162 -12.10 4.72 -19.84
N SER A 163 -13.05 5.54 -20.27
CA SER A 163 -13.52 5.56 -21.66
C SER A 163 -12.53 6.36 -22.51
N SER A 164 -11.40 5.74 -22.86
CA SER A 164 -10.59 6.13 -24.02
C SER A 164 -9.62 5.02 -24.45
N TRP A 165 -10.18 3.85 -24.76
CA TRP A 165 -9.62 3.06 -25.86
C TRP A 165 -9.97 3.77 -27.17
N CYS A 166 -9.08 4.61 -27.67
CA CYS A 166 -9.07 5.03 -29.07
C CYS A 166 -7.69 4.74 -29.63
N PRO A 167 -7.51 3.66 -30.42
CA PRO A 167 -6.29 3.51 -31.21
C PRO A 167 -6.31 4.58 -32.30
N VAL A 168 -5.30 5.46 -32.30
CA VAL A 168 -4.98 6.30 -33.45
C VAL A 168 -4.61 5.35 -34.59
N ARG A 169 -5.49 5.24 -35.59
CA ARG A 169 -5.14 4.69 -36.91
C ARG A 169 -4.30 5.72 -37.64
N SER A 170 -3.10 5.31 -38.05
CA SER A 170 -2.47 5.79 -39.30
C SER A 170 -3.26 5.28 -40.50
#